data_AF-A0A5D2GYC0-F1
#
_entry.id   AF-A0A5D2GYC0-F1
#
_cell.length_a   1.000
_cell.length_b   1.000
_cell.length_c   1.000
_cell.angle_alpha   90.00
_cell.angle_beta   90.00
_cell.angle_gamma   90.00
#
_symmetry.space_group_name_H-M   'P 1'
#
loop_
_entity.id
_entity.type
_entity.pdbx_description
1 polymer ?
#
loop_
_entity_poly.entity_id
_entity_poly.type
_entity_poly.pdbx_seq_one_letter_code
_entity_poly.pdbx_strand_id
1 'polypeptide(L)'
;MAASQTLQLSSLNNVEILPIQVIDIEENKIQEPAVDEFDYSQRGQWLRAAVLGANDGLVSVASLMMGVASVKNDIKAVMVAGFAGLVAGACSMAIGEFVSVCTQRDVEISQMKREKRERSLESDENDEKLPNPGQAAVASALAFAVGAVLPLLAAAFIKQPKVRMAVVFVVASVALVAFGVVGALLGGTPVVKSSARVLVGGWMAMGTTFGLTKLIGIDHGM
;
A
#
# COMPACT_ATOMS: atom_id res chain seq x y z
N MET A 1 -42.79 -19.54 65.00
CA MET A 1 -43.21 -19.14 63.65
C MET A 1 -42.24 -18.05 63.19
N ALA A 2 -41.67 -18.19 62.01
CA ALA A 2 -40.32 -17.76 61.62
C ALA A 2 -40.21 -16.32 61.04
N ALA A 3 -38.95 -15.95 60.73
CA ALA A 3 -38.41 -14.78 60.00
C ALA A 3 -37.94 -13.62 60.91
N SER A 4 -36.66 -13.46 61.28
CA SER A 4 -35.38 -13.27 60.54
C SER A 4 -35.23 -11.96 59.74
N GLN A 5 -34.28 -11.15 60.25
CA GLN A 5 -33.29 -10.30 59.56
C GLN A 5 -33.74 -9.07 58.73
N THR A 6 -33.33 -7.89 59.19
CA THR A 6 -32.44 -6.93 58.48
C THR A 6 -32.20 -5.70 59.37
N LEU A 7 -31.11 -5.71 60.15
CA LEU A 7 -30.65 -4.53 60.90
C LEU A 7 -29.91 -3.58 59.94
N GLN A 8 -30.43 -2.36 59.79
CA GLN A 8 -29.77 -1.25 59.12
C GLN A 8 -28.50 -0.82 59.87
N LEU A 9 -27.34 -1.03 59.26
CA LEU A 9 -26.12 -0.31 59.60
C LEU A 9 -26.02 0.94 58.70
N SER A 10 -26.77 1.98 59.07
CA SER A 10 -26.70 3.32 58.46
C SER A 10 -26.10 4.31 59.46
N SER A 11 -24.95 3.96 60.02
CA SER A 11 -24.18 4.81 60.93
C SER A 11 -22.75 4.86 60.42
N LEU A 12 -22.43 5.94 59.68
CA LEU A 12 -21.16 6.67 59.64
C LEU A 12 -21.24 7.77 58.55
N ASN A 13 -22.27 8.63 58.61
CA ASN A 13 -22.30 9.88 57.84
C ASN A 13 -21.80 11.01 58.74
N ASN A 14 -20.47 11.20 58.84
CA ASN A 14 -19.89 12.46 59.29
C ASN A 14 -18.39 12.58 58.91
N VAL A 15 -18.09 12.79 57.63
CA VAL A 15 -16.82 13.39 57.21
C VAL A 15 -17.16 14.64 56.41
N GLU A 16 -16.89 15.77 57.04
CA GLU A 16 -17.02 17.11 56.50
C GLU A 16 -15.91 17.30 55.43
N ILE A 17 -16.27 17.30 54.15
CA ILE A 17 -15.36 17.62 53.06
C ILE A 17 -15.50 19.12 52.77
N LEU A 18 -14.44 19.88 53.05
CA LEU A 18 -14.33 21.30 52.69
C LEU A 18 -14.52 21.47 51.17
N PRO A 19 -15.17 22.55 50.69
CA PRO A 19 -15.27 22.80 49.27
C PRO A 19 -13.88 23.06 48.71
N ILE A 20 -13.37 22.11 47.93
CA ILE A 20 -12.23 22.36 47.05
C ILE A 20 -12.68 23.46 46.11
N GLN A 21 -12.06 24.63 46.22
CA GLN A 21 -12.17 25.69 45.22
C GLN A 21 -11.67 25.09 43.91
N VAL A 22 -12.60 24.74 43.02
CA VAL A 22 -12.29 24.46 41.63
C VAL A 22 -11.84 25.80 41.08
N ILE A 23 -10.52 26.01 41.06
CA ILE A 23 -9.91 27.05 40.26
C ILE A 23 -10.37 26.74 38.84
N ASP A 24 -11.23 27.60 38.29
CA ASP A 24 -11.53 27.62 36.87
C ASP A 24 -10.20 27.87 36.16
N ILE A 25 -9.54 26.78 35.77
CA ILE A 25 -8.45 26.86 34.80
C ILE A 25 -9.16 27.22 33.51
N GLU A 26 -9.20 28.52 33.23
CA GLU A 26 -9.33 29.04 31.87
C GLU A 26 -8.43 28.15 31.01
N GLU A 27 -9.06 27.36 30.14
CA GLU A 27 -8.39 26.55 29.15
C GLU A 27 -7.73 27.54 28.17
N ASN A 28 -6.56 28.03 28.57
CA ASN A 28 -5.68 28.84 27.75
C ASN A 28 -5.29 27.94 26.58
N LYS A 29 -6.09 28.05 25.51
CA LYS A 29 -5.84 27.47 24.21
C LYS A 29 -4.44 27.93 23.82
N ILE A 30 -3.45 27.08 24.05
CA ILE A 30 -2.12 27.25 23.48
C ILE A 30 -2.38 27.26 21.99
N GLN A 31 -2.38 28.46 21.41
CA GLN A 31 -2.40 28.70 19.99
C GLN A 31 -1.14 28.02 19.45
N GLU A 32 -1.26 26.75 19.04
CA GLU A 32 -0.27 26.16 18.16
C GLU A 32 -0.21 27.07 16.93
N PRO A 33 0.99 27.56 16.57
CA PRO A 33 1.13 28.45 15.42
C PRO A 33 0.55 27.71 14.22
N ALA A 34 -0.23 28.43 13.40
CA ALA A 34 -0.74 27.91 12.13
C ALA A 34 0.45 27.37 11.34
N VAL A 35 0.63 26.05 11.40
CA VAL A 35 1.56 25.35 10.54
C VAL A 35 0.91 25.43 9.19
N ASP A 36 1.56 26.10 8.25
CA ASP A 36 1.20 26.07 6.84
C ASP A 36 0.97 24.60 6.46
N GLU A 37 -0.29 24.15 6.44
CA GLU A 37 -0.69 22.78 6.17
C GLU A 37 -0.54 22.56 4.67
N PHE A 38 0.72 22.44 4.26
CA PHE A 38 1.10 22.12 2.91
C PHE A 38 0.45 20.76 2.57
N ASP A 39 -0.19 20.67 1.41
CA ASP A 39 -0.95 19.52 0.87
C ASP A 39 -0.12 18.20 0.83
N TYR A 40 0.08 17.57 1.99
CA TYR A 40 0.86 16.34 2.20
C TYR A 40 0.01 15.08 1.94
N SER A 41 -1.30 15.13 2.18
CA SER A 41 -2.22 13.98 2.08
C SER A 41 -2.41 13.53 0.63
N GLN A 42 -2.68 14.46 -0.30
CA GLN A 42 -2.80 14.13 -1.71
C GLN A 42 -1.47 13.63 -2.28
N ARG A 43 -0.36 14.26 -1.87
CA ARG A 43 0.97 13.87 -2.34
C ARG A 43 1.33 12.45 -1.91
N GLY A 44 1.00 12.07 -0.68
CA GLY A 44 1.20 10.72 -0.17
C GLY A 44 0.43 9.65 -0.93
N GLN A 45 -0.82 9.92 -1.32
CA GLN A 45 -1.67 8.92 -1.99
C GLN A 45 -1.18 8.54 -3.38
N TRP A 46 -0.86 9.51 -4.26
CA TRP A 46 -0.35 9.18 -5.60
C TRP A 46 1.07 8.62 -5.55
N LEU A 47 1.88 9.06 -4.58
CA LEU A 47 3.24 8.54 -4.36
C LEU A 47 3.22 7.07 -3.94
N ARG A 48 2.32 6.72 -3.00
CA ARG A 48 2.07 5.33 -2.61
C ARG A 48 1.65 4.48 -3.81
N ALA A 49 0.70 4.99 -4.59
CA ALA A 49 0.19 4.30 -5.78
C ALA A 49 1.32 4.07 -6.82
N ALA A 50 2.20 5.05 -7.01
CA ALA A 50 3.34 4.94 -7.92
C ALA A 50 4.38 3.92 -7.42
N VAL A 51 4.79 3.97 -6.14
CA VAL A 51 5.78 3.03 -5.58
C VAL A 51 5.25 1.59 -5.62
N LEU A 52 3.98 1.39 -5.27
CA LEU A 52 3.33 0.09 -5.37
C LEU A 52 3.26 -0.39 -6.83
N GLY A 53 2.85 0.48 -7.75
CA GLY A 53 2.82 0.18 -9.18
C GLY A 53 4.18 -0.29 -9.69
N ALA A 54 5.25 0.48 -9.46
CA ALA A 54 6.59 0.13 -9.92
C ALA A 54 7.10 -1.20 -9.38
N ASN A 55 6.92 -1.44 -8.08
CA ASN A 55 7.33 -2.71 -7.47
C ASN A 55 6.53 -3.88 -8.03
N ASP A 56 5.21 -3.72 -8.14
CA ASP A 56 4.32 -4.77 -8.63
C ASP A 56 4.59 -5.09 -10.10
N GLY A 57 4.84 -4.08 -10.94
CA GLY A 57 5.21 -4.26 -12.34
C GLY A 57 6.51 -5.03 -12.50
N LEU A 58 7.52 -4.72 -11.69
CA LEU A 58 8.80 -5.44 -11.70
C LEU A 58 8.63 -6.89 -11.26
N VAL A 59 8.02 -7.12 -10.09
CA VAL A 59 7.89 -8.46 -9.51
C VAL A 59 6.98 -9.34 -10.36
N SER A 60 5.81 -8.85 -10.75
CA SER A 60 4.82 -9.64 -11.48
C SER A 60 5.33 -10.07 -12.85
N VAL A 61 5.90 -9.15 -13.63
CA VAL A 61 6.41 -9.46 -14.98
C VAL A 61 7.66 -10.33 -14.91
N ALA A 62 8.59 -10.06 -13.99
CA ALA A 62 9.74 -10.94 -13.79
C ALA A 62 9.31 -12.36 -13.37
N SER A 63 8.37 -12.49 -12.44
CA SER A 63 7.84 -13.78 -11.98
C SER A 63 7.15 -14.54 -13.10
N LEU A 64 6.31 -13.86 -13.89
CA LEU A 64 5.64 -14.46 -15.04
C LEU A 64 6.64 -14.95 -16.09
N MET A 65 7.64 -14.13 -16.42
CA MET A 65 8.71 -14.51 -17.35
C MET A 65 9.50 -15.71 -16.82
N MET A 66 9.80 -15.75 -15.52
CA MET A 66 10.46 -16.90 -14.87
C MET A 66 9.61 -18.16 -14.90
N GLY A 67 8.31 -18.06 -14.63
CA GLY A 67 7.36 -19.17 -14.72
C GLY A 67 7.31 -19.75 -16.13
N VAL A 68 7.10 -18.91 -17.15
CA VAL A 68 7.03 -19.37 -18.55
C VAL A 68 8.36 -19.97 -19.01
N ALA A 69 9.49 -19.38 -18.59
CA ALA A 69 10.81 -19.89 -18.91
C ALA A 69 11.14 -21.22 -18.23
N SER A 70 10.42 -21.61 -17.16
CA SER A 70 10.65 -22.88 -16.48
C SER A 70 10.12 -24.08 -17.30
N VAL A 71 9.15 -23.83 -18.18
CA VAL A 71 8.50 -24.86 -19.03
C VAL A 71 8.79 -24.72 -20.52
N LYS A 72 9.19 -23.53 -21.00
CA LYS A 72 9.54 -23.28 -22.40
C LYS A 72 10.88 -22.57 -22.52
N ASN A 73 11.77 -23.10 -23.36
CA ASN A 73 13.07 -22.48 -23.65
C ASN A 73 13.01 -21.37 -24.72
N ASP A 74 11.86 -21.20 -25.37
CA ASP A 74 11.67 -20.23 -26.46
C ASP A 74 11.61 -18.79 -25.93
N ILE A 75 12.47 -17.92 -26.48
CA ILE A 75 12.49 -16.49 -26.17
C ILE A 75 11.15 -15.82 -26.53
N LYS A 76 10.51 -16.23 -27.63
CA LYS A 76 9.25 -15.61 -28.07
C LYS A 76 8.15 -15.85 -27.05
N ALA A 77 8.06 -17.07 -26.51
CA ALA A 77 7.09 -17.41 -25.47
C ALA A 77 7.31 -16.56 -24.21
N VAL A 78 8.55 -16.41 -23.75
CA VAL A 78 8.88 -15.60 -22.56
C VAL A 78 8.58 -14.11 -22.79
N MET A 79 8.96 -13.57 -23.95
CA MET A 79 8.75 -12.15 -24.27
C MET A 79 7.27 -11.82 -24.48
N VAL A 80 6.51 -12.67 -25.18
CA VAL A 80 5.07 -12.49 -25.37
C VAL A 80 4.35 -12.55 -24.02
N ALA A 81 4.71 -13.50 -23.15
CA ALA A 81 4.13 -13.57 -21.82
C ALA A 81 4.46 -12.33 -20.98
N GLY A 82 5.71 -11.89 -20.97
CA GLY A 82 6.12 -10.69 -20.23
C GLY A 82 5.40 -9.43 -20.75
N PHE A 83 5.29 -9.26 -22.06
CA PHE A 83 4.58 -8.12 -22.65
C PHE A 83 3.08 -8.16 -22.38
N ALA A 84 2.45 -9.33 -22.50
CA ALA A 84 1.05 -9.51 -22.13
C ALA A 84 0.82 -9.21 -20.65
N GLY A 85 1.72 -9.67 -19.77
CA GLY A 85 1.70 -9.36 -18.34
C GLY A 85 1.87 -7.87 -18.05
N LEU A 86 2.73 -7.18 -18.78
CA LEU A 86 2.89 -5.73 -18.67
C LEU A 86 1.58 -5.00 -18.99
N VAL A 87 0.98 -5.29 -20.15
CA VAL A 87 -0.23 -4.59 -20.60
C VAL A 87 -1.42 -4.92 -19.69
N ALA A 88 -1.64 -6.21 -19.42
CA ALA A 88 -2.73 -6.65 -18.56
C ALA A 88 -2.57 -6.11 -17.14
N GLY A 89 -1.35 -6.16 -16.59
CA GLY A 89 -1.05 -5.67 -15.25
C GLY A 89 -1.20 -4.15 -15.12
N ALA A 90 -0.70 -3.37 -16.08
CA ALA A 90 -0.84 -1.92 -16.07
C ALA A 90 -2.32 -1.49 -16.12
N CYS A 91 -3.12 -2.12 -16.99
CA CYS A 91 -4.57 -1.87 -17.05
C CYS A 91 -5.27 -2.27 -15.75
N SER A 92 -4.94 -3.44 -15.18
CA SER A 92 -5.54 -3.89 -13.93
C SER A 92 -5.18 -2.98 -12.76
N MET A 93 -3.95 -2.47 -12.72
CA MET A 93 -3.49 -1.54 -11.69
C MET A 93 -4.17 -0.18 -11.81
N ALA A 94 -4.36 0.32 -13.03
CA ALA A 94 -5.10 1.56 -13.28
C ALA A 94 -6.53 1.46 -12.75
N ILE A 95 -7.23 0.38 -13.10
CA ILE A 95 -8.61 0.13 -12.67
C ILE A 95 -8.67 -0.05 -11.15
N GLY A 96 -7.76 -0.84 -10.57
CA GLY A 96 -7.73 -1.10 -9.13
C GLY A 96 -7.51 0.17 -8.32
N GLU A 97 -6.57 1.02 -8.73
CA GLU A 97 -6.30 2.29 -8.05
C GLU A 97 -7.46 3.29 -8.26
N PHE A 98 -8.04 3.38 -9.46
CA PHE A 98 -9.21 4.22 -9.71
C PHE A 98 -10.37 3.86 -8.79
N VAL A 99 -10.71 2.57 -8.73
CA VAL A 99 -11.80 2.07 -7.87
C VAL A 99 -11.46 2.32 -6.39
N SER A 100 -10.23 2.05 -5.97
CA SER A 100 -9.80 2.26 -4.58
C SER A 100 -9.86 3.74 -4.15
N VAL A 101 -9.53 4.68 -5.03
CA VAL A 101 -9.61 6.11 -4.71
C VAL A 101 -11.05 6.60 -4.73
N CYS A 102 -11.87 6.12 -5.67
CA CYS A 102 -13.31 6.41 -5.69
C CYS A 102 -13.99 5.94 -4.39
N THR A 103 -13.71 4.71 -3.93
CA THR A 103 -14.31 4.22 -2.68
C THR A 103 -13.82 4.97 -1.45
N GLN A 104 -12.53 5.36 -1.39
CA GLN A 104 -12.01 6.22 -0.32
C GLN A 104 -12.74 7.57 -0.27
N ARG A 105 -12.91 8.20 -1.43
CA ARG A 105 -13.64 9.47 -1.57
C ARG A 105 -15.11 9.33 -1.13
N ASP A 106 -15.78 8.23 -1.49
CA ASP A 106 -17.17 7.99 -1.10
C ASP A 106 -17.33 7.84 0.42
N VAL A 107 -16.37 7.17 1.08
CA VAL A 107 -16.34 7.03 2.55
C VAL A 107 -16.15 8.39 3.21
N GLU A 108 -15.20 9.19 2.74
CA GLU A 108 -14.90 10.53 3.26
C GLU A 108 -16.11 11.47 3.14
N ILE A 109 -16.78 11.48 1.97
CA ILE A 109 -18.02 12.23 1.77
C ILE A 109 -19.14 11.78 2.72
N SER A 110 -19.22 10.48 3.00
CA SER A 110 -20.23 9.94 3.92
C SER A 110 -19.96 10.36 5.37
N GLN A 111 -18.69 10.46 5.77
CA GLN A 111 -18.28 10.91 7.10
C GLN A 111 -18.56 12.40 7.27
N MET A 112 -18.17 13.22 6.29
CA MET A 112 -18.48 14.65 6.28
C MET A 112 -19.99 14.93 6.39
N LYS A 113 -20.84 14.16 5.68
CA LYS A 113 -22.30 14.32 5.76
C LYS A 113 -22.86 13.99 7.15
N ARG A 114 -22.26 13.04 7.87
CA ARG A 114 -22.64 12.70 9.25
C ARG A 114 -22.21 13.81 10.20
N GLU A 115 -20.97 14.25 10.11
CA GLU A 115 -20.44 15.34 10.95
C GLU A 115 -21.17 16.66 10.73
N LYS A 116 -21.49 17.03 9.48
CA LYS A 116 -22.31 18.24 9.18
C LYS A 116 -23.74 18.13 9.75
N ARG A 117 -24.27 16.93 9.92
CA ARG A 117 -25.60 16.71 10.52
C ARG A 117 -25.56 16.82 12.05
N GLU A 118 -24.40 16.56 12.65
CA GLU A 118 -24.15 16.64 14.09
C GLU A 118 -23.68 18.04 14.53
N ARG A 119 -22.92 18.76 13.68
CA ARG A 119 -22.58 20.18 13.84
C ARG A 119 -23.64 21.09 13.19
N SER A 120 -24.75 21.31 13.88
CA SER A 120 -25.59 22.48 13.63
C SER A 120 -25.06 23.64 14.48
N LEU A 121 -24.53 24.68 13.82
CA LEU A 121 -23.95 25.95 14.33
C LEU A 121 -22.41 25.95 14.47
N GLU A 122 -21.81 26.96 13.85
CA GLU A 122 -20.39 27.32 13.74
C GLU A 122 -19.54 26.50 12.74
N SER A 123 -19.44 27.10 11.56
CA SER A 123 -18.65 26.71 10.41
C SER A 123 -17.30 27.42 10.41
N ASP A 124 -16.22 26.66 10.35
CA ASP A 124 -15.05 27.01 9.53
C ASP A 124 -14.97 25.96 8.43
N GLU A 125 -15.28 26.36 7.19
CA GLU A 125 -15.16 25.48 6.02
C GLU A 125 -13.69 25.37 5.63
N ASN A 126 -13.01 24.36 6.16
CA ASN A 126 -11.81 23.85 5.49
C ASN A 126 -12.28 23.06 4.27
N ASP A 127 -12.02 23.61 3.08
CA ASP A 127 -12.15 22.91 1.80
C ASP A 127 -11.15 21.74 1.75
N GLU A 128 -11.51 20.60 2.34
CA GLU A 128 -10.74 19.37 2.19
C GLU A 128 -10.74 18.95 0.72
N LYS A 129 -9.56 19.07 0.11
CA LYS A 129 -9.35 18.79 -1.31
C LYS A 129 -9.38 17.27 -1.53
N LEU A 130 -10.49 16.78 -2.06
CA LEU A 130 -10.71 15.36 -2.28
C LEU A 130 -9.63 14.71 -3.19
N PRO A 131 -9.20 13.46 -2.91
CA PRO A 131 -8.23 12.72 -3.72
C PRO A 131 -8.65 12.60 -5.19
N ASN A 132 -7.75 12.78 -6.16
CA ASN A 132 -8.09 12.69 -7.59
C ASN A 132 -7.88 11.25 -8.15
N PRO A 133 -8.95 10.50 -8.46
CA PRO A 133 -8.87 9.09 -8.84
C PRO A 133 -8.20 8.88 -10.20
N GLY A 134 -8.43 9.77 -11.18
CA GLY A 134 -7.84 9.63 -12.51
C GLY A 134 -6.32 9.80 -12.49
N GLN A 135 -5.82 10.77 -11.72
CA GLN A 135 -4.38 11.02 -11.61
C GLN A 135 -3.65 9.87 -10.90
N ALA A 136 -4.22 9.34 -9.81
CA ALA A 136 -3.65 8.21 -9.08
C ALA A 136 -3.59 6.94 -9.95
N ALA A 137 -4.65 6.66 -10.71
CA ALA A 137 -4.72 5.53 -11.63
C ALA A 137 -3.68 5.60 -12.77
N VAL A 138 -3.50 6.78 -13.38
CA VAL A 138 -2.50 6.96 -14.43
C VAL A 138 -1.09 6.87 -13.84
N ALA A 139 -0.84 7.46 -12.67
CA ALA A 139 0.45 7.40 -12.01
C ALA A 139 0.84 5.95 -11.66
N SER A 140 -0.08 5.15 -11.11
CA SER A 140 0.17 3.75 -10.77
C SER A 140 0.41 2.88 -12.00
N ALA A 141 -0.37 3.08 -13.07
CA ALA A 141 -0.22 2.34 -14.33
C ALA A 141 1.12 2.64 -15.03
N LEU A 142 1.54 3.91 -15.07
CA LEU A 142 2.83 4.31 -15.63
C LEU A 142 3.98 3.77 -14.79
N ALA A 143 3.88 3.88 -13.47
CA ALA A 143 4.89 3.32 -12.58
C ALA A 143 5.01 1.80 -12.75
N PHE A 144 3.88 1.09 -12.86
CA PHE A 144 3.85 -0.33 -13.19
C PHE A 144 4.56 -0.63 -14.51
N ALA A 145 4.23 0.09 -15.57
CA ALA A 145 4.88 -0.09 -16.86
C ALA A 145 6.40 0.13 -16.77
N VAL A 146 6.85 1.16 -16.05
CA VAL A 146 8.28 1.41 -15.80
C VAL A 146 8.93 0.22 -15.11
N GLY A 147 8.34 -0.30 -14.03
CA GLY A 147 8.86 -1.48 -13.33
C GLY A 147 8.90 -2.73 -14.21
N ALA A 148 7.86 -2.95 -15.03
CA ALA A 148 7.70 -4.09 -15.92
C ALA A 148 8.66 -4.10 -17.13
N VAL A 149 9.10 -2.92 -17.58
CA VAL A 149 10.03 -2.79 -18.72
C VAL A 149 11.42 -3.33 -18.38
N LEU A 150 11.88 -3.20 -17.13
CA LEU A 150 13.21 -3.65 -16.71
C LEU A 150 13.47 -5.15 -16.99
N PRO A 151 12.64 -6.11 -16.54
CA PRO A 151 12.85 -7.52 -16.81
C PRO A 151 12.71 -7.86 -18.30
N LEU A 152 11.84 -7.16 -19.03
CA LEU A 152 11.71 -7.31 -20.49
C LEU A 152 12.97 -6.90 -21.24
N LEU A 153 13.56 -5.75 -20.89
CA LEU A 153 14.82 -5.29 -21.48
C LEU A 153 15.98 -6.22 -21.12
N ALA A 154 16.04 -6.70 -19.88
CA ALA A 154 17.04 -7.67 -19.45
C ALA A 154 16.98 -8.97 -20.26
N ALA A 155 15.77 -9.40 -20.65
CA ALA A 155 15.58 -10.60 -21.44
C ALA A 155 15.85 -10.43 -22.95
N ALA A 156 15.65 -9.23 -23.49
CA ALA A 156 15.60 -8.99 -24.94
C ALA A 156 16.91 -9.30 -25.67
N PHE A 157 18.06 -9.10 -25.02
CA PHE A 157 19.37 -9.17 -25.68
C PHE A 157 20.10 -10.51 -25.49
N ILE A 158 19.52 -11.50 -24.79
CA ILE A 158 20.21 -12.73 -24.42
C ILE A 158 19.62 -13.96 -25.12
N LYS A 159 20.42 -14.58 -25.99
CA LYS A 159 20.04 -15.77 -26.75
C LYS A 159 19.99 -17.05 -25.89
N GLN A 160 20.95 -17.23 -24.98
CA GLN A 160 21.06 -18.44 -24.17
C GLN A 160 19.97 -18.47 -23.07
N PRO A 161 19.06 -19.45 -23.03
CA PRO A 161 17.91 -19.45 -22.11
C PRO A 161 18.32 -19.42 -20.63
N LYS A 162 19.32 -20.21 -20.24
CA LYS A 162 19.80 -20.26 -18.84
C LYS A 162 20.40 -18.93 -18.39
N VAL A 163 21.25 -18.33 -19.22
CA VAL A 163 21.89 -17.04 -18.92
C VAL A 163 20.86 -15.92 -18.90
N ARG A 164 19.88 -15.95 -19.81
CA ARG A 164 18.80 -14.95 -19.88
C ARG A 164 18.05 -14.86 -18.55
N MET A 165 17.61 -16.00 -18.02
CA MET A 165 16.85 -16.01 -16.76
C MET A 165 17.69 -15.63 -15.56
N ALA A 166 18.98 -15.99 -15.55
CA ALA A 166 19.90 -15.52 -14.52
C ALA A 166 20.05 -13.99 -14.56
N VAL A 167 20.18 -13.40 -15.75
CA VAL A 167 20.27 -11.93 -15.89
C VAL A 167 18.97 -11.24 -15.50
N VAL A 168 17.81 -11.77 -15.92
CA VAL A 168 16.50 -11.22 -15.49
C VAL A 168 16.38 -11.22 -13.97
N PHE A 169 16.73 -12.34 -13.30
CA PHE A 169 16.70 -12.43 -11.85
C PHE A 169 17.66 -11.44 -11.17
N VAL A 170 18.89 -11.32 -11.67
CA VAL A 170 19.89 -10.38 -11.12
C VAL A 170 19.43 -8.93 -11.30
N VAL A 171 18.99 -8.56 -12.51
CA VAL A 171 18.47 -7.21 -12.79
C VAL A 171 17.25 -6.90 -11.94
N ALA A 172 16.32 -7.84 -11.81
CA ALA A 172 15.15 -7.66 -10.96
C ALA A 172 15.54 -7.51 -9.49
N SER A 173 16.50 -8.29 -8.99
CA SER A 173 17.00 -8.16 -7.60
C SER A 173 17.61 -6.79 -7.33
N VAL A 174 18.46 -6.29 -8.25
CA VAL A 174 19.06 -4.95 -8.15
C VAL A 174 17.97 -3.88 -8.20
N ALA A 175 17.01 -4.00 -9.10
CA ALA A 175 15.91 -3.06 -9.23
C ALA A 175 14.99 -3.08 -8.01
N LEU A 176 14.73 -4.24 -7.38
CA LEU A 176 13.97 -4.36 -6.13
C LEU A 176 14.67 -3.65 -4.98
N VAL A 177 15.98 -3.78 -4.87
CA VAL A 177 16.76 -3.03 -3.87
C VAL A 177 16.64 -1.53 -4.15
N ALA A 178 16.79 -1.10 -5.40
CA ALA A 178 16.67 0.31 -5.79
C ALA A 178 15.27 0.87 -5.49
N PHE A 179 14.20 0.15 -5.84
CA PHE A 179 12.82 0.55 -5.51
C PHE A 179 12.55 0.54 -4.02
N GLY A 180 13.12 -0.41 -3.28
CA GLY A 180 13.05 -0.42 -1.82
C GLY A 180 13.74 0.79 -1.17
N VAL A 181 14.90 1.21 -1.72
CA VAL A 181 15.61 2.42 -1.29
C VAL A 181 14.79 3.66 -1.62
N VAL A 182 14.36 3.81 -2.88
CA VAL A 182 13.56 4.95 -3.34
C VAL A 182 12.26 5.06 -2.54
N GLY A 183 11.53 3.95 -2.37
CA GLY A 183 10.32 3.91 -1.56
C GLY A 183 10.56 4.25 -0.09
N ALA A 184 11.71 3.87 0.48
CA ALA A 184 12.07 4.24 1.84
C ALA A 184 12.35 5.74 1.99
N LEU A 185 13.09 6.32 1.05
CA LEU A 185 13.40 7.75 1.01
C LEU A 185 12.12 8.58 0.84
N LEU A 186 11.23 8.15 -0.05
CA LEU A 186 9.96 8.82 -0.33
C LEU A 186 8.94 8.66 0.82
N GLY A 187 8.97 7.53 1.52
CA GLY A 187 8.07 7.23 2.63
C GLY A 187 8.61 7.58 4.02
N GLY A 188 9.83 8.13 4.12
CA GLY A 188 10.45 8.47 5.41
C GLY A 188 10.72 7.27 6.32
N THR A 189 10.97 6.07 5.78
CA THR A 189 11.18 4.84 6.56
C THR A 189 12.63 4.35 6.50
N PRO A 190 13.10 3.51 7.46
CA PRO A 190 14.45 2.97 7.42
C PRO A 190 14.73 2.15 6.16
N VAL A 191 15.70 2.60 5.36
CA VAL A 191 16.07 2.05 4.04
C VAL A 191 16.29 0.53 4.09
N VAL A 192 17.07 0.04 5.06
CA VAL A 192 17.42 -1.38 5.15
C VAL A 192 16.17 -2.26 5.35
N LYS A 193 15.24 -1.84 6.22
CA LYS A 193 14.00 -2.59 6.48
C LYS A 193 13.04 -2.57 5.29
N SER A 194 12.99 -1.45 4.57
CA SER A 194 12.19 -1.33 3.34
C SER A 194 12.73 -2.24 2.23
N SER A 195 14.00 -2.08 1.88
CA SER A 195 14.65 -2.86 0.83
C SER A 195 14.64 -4.36 1.11
N ALA A 196 14.86 -4.77 2.36
CA ALA A 196 14.78 -6.18 2.74
C ALA A 196 13.38 -6.78 2.48
N ARG A 197 12.31 -6.08 2.86
CA ARG A 197 10.93 -6.56 2.65
C ARG A 197 10.60 -6.68 1.15
N VAL A 198 10.97 -5.68 0.37
CA VAL A 198 10.72 -5.66 -1.08
C VAL A 198 11.50 -6.78 -1.78
N LEU A 199 12.78 -6.95 -1.45
CA LEU A 199 13.63 -7.98 -2.04
C LEU A 199 13.16 -9.40 -1.68
N VAL A 200 12.92 -9.65 -0.39
CA VAL A 200 12.47 -10.97 0.08
C VAL A 200 11.10 -11.33 -0.51
N GLY A 201 10.17 -10.36 -0.52
CA GLY A 201 8.85 -10.56 -1.15
C GLY A 201 8.96 -10.86 -2.64
N GLY A 202 9.82 -10.12 -3.36
CA GLY A 202 10.03 -10.34 -4.79
C GLY A 202 10.65 -11.71 -5.11
N TRP A 203 11.66 -12.13 -4.35
CA TRP A 203 12.25 -13.47 -4.51
C TRP A 203 11.28 -14.59 -4.19
N MET A 204 10.47 -14.42 -3.14
CA MET A 204 9.43 -15.38 -2.80
C MET A 204 8.41 -15.52 -3.94
N ALA A 205 7.92 -14.40 -4.48
CA ALA A 205 7.00 -14.42 -5.63
C ALA A 205 7.60 -15.13 -6.85
N MET A 206 8.81 -14.74 -7.26
CA MET A 206 9.50 -15.35 -8.40
C MET A 206 9.75 -16.85 -8.19
N GLY A 207 10.19 -17.24 -7.00
CA GLY A 207 10.44 -18.63 -6.63
C GLY A 207 9.16 -19.48 -6.65
N THR A 208 8.07 -18.96 -6.09
CA THR A 208 6.77 -19.63 -6.08
C THR A 208 6.22 -19.78 -7.50
N THR A 209 6.24 -18.73 -8.32
CA THR A 209 5.76 -18.80 -9.71
C THR A 209 6.60 -19.78 -10.53
N PHE A 210 7.93 -19.70 -10.44
CA PHE A 210 8.81 -20.65 -11.13
C PHE A 210 8.53 -22.10 -10.69
N GLY A 211 8.43 -22.35 -9.39
CA GLY A 211 8.19 -23.66 -8.81
C GLY A 211 6.85 -24.26 -9.24
N LEU A 212 5.76 -23.50 -9.10
CA LEU A 212 4.41 -23.95 -9.47
C LEU A 212 4.29 -24.22 -10.96
N THR A 213 4.76 -23.31 -11.82
CA THR A 213 4.69 -23.51 -13.26
C THR A 213 5.55 -24.70 -13.69
N LYS A 214 6.70 -24.92 -13.04
CA LYS A 214 7.55 -26.09 -13.30
C LYS A 214 6.86 -27.40 -12.94
N LEU A 215 6.17 -27.47 -11.79
CA LEU A 215 5.41 -28.66 -11.39
C LEU A 215 4.31 -28.98 -12.41
N ILE A 216 3.52 -27.99 -12.82
CA ILE A 216 2.42 -28.18 -13.78
C ILE A 216 2.96 -28.60 -15.16
N GLY A 217 4.10 -28.06 -15.58
CA GLY A 217 4.71 -28.38 -16.87
C GLY A 217 5.37 -29.76 -16.94
N ILE A 218 5.73 -30.36 -15.79
CA ILE A 218 6.30 -31.71 -15.75
C ILE A 218 5.24 -32.78 -16.06
N ASP A 219 3.99 -32.61 -15.59
CA ASP A 219 2.91 -33.59 -15.77
C ASP A 219 2.34 -33.66 -17.19
N HIS A 220 2.48 -32.61 -17.99
CA HIS A 220 1.97 -32.56 -19.38
C HIS A 220 3.05 -32.88 -20.43
N GLY A 221 4.23 -33.35 -20.00
CA GLY A 221 5.40 -33.59 -20.84
C GLY A 221 5.86 -35.06 -20.95
N MET A 222 5.02 -36.03 -20.58
CA MET A 222 5.27 -37.47 -20.82
C MET A 222 4.50 -37.97 -22.04
#